data_AF-A0A7X7Q121-F1
#
_entry.id   AF-A0A7X7Q121-F1
#
_cell.length_a   1.000
_cell.length_b   1.000
_cell.length_c   1.000
_cell.angle_alpha   90.00
_cell.angle_beta   90.00
_cell.angle_gamma   90.00
#
_symmetry.space_group_name_H-M   'P 1'
#
loop_
_entity.id
_entity.type
_entity.pdbx_description
1 polymer ?
#
loop_
_entity_poly.entity_id
_entity_poly.type
_entity_poly.pdbx_seq_one_letter_code
_entity_poly.pdbx_strand_id
1 'polypeptide(L)'
;MGIVTDNTALRNYPQLFKETGKLMSDYLSKYGFSITMINMGFTGLLSLGYVLLVGGKLNGPVTGAILVVIGFSAMGKHPKNVFPILLGVGIGAVTKIWNINDTSIILAALFGTSLAPLAGEFGFFVGLVASYIHLSVTVNVVSLHGGLNLYNNGFASGLVVAFLYPIIRTFSRRLNK
;
A
#
# COMPACT_ATOMS: atom_id res chain seq x y z
N MET A 1 -2.45 0.36 -22.82
CA MET A 1 -1.21 -0.24 -23.39
C MET A 1 -1.15 -1.74 -23.15
N GLY A 2 -1.19 -2.27 -21.92
CA GLY A 2 -1.09 -3.72 -21.70
C GLY A 2 -2.12 -4.61 -22.44
N ILE A 3 -3.38 -4.17 -22.51
CA ILE A 3 -4.45 -4.89 -23.24
C ILE A 3 -4.24 -4.84 -24.76
N VAL A 4 -3.60 -3.78 -25.27
CA VAL A 4 -3.35 -3.59 -26.71
C VAL A 4 -2.22 -4.50 -27.18
N THR A 5 -1.26 -4.83 -26.30
CA THR A 5 -0.11 -5.67 -26.63
C THR A 5 -0.41 -7.16 -26.52
N ASP A 6 -1.32 -7.58 -25.63
CA ASP A 6 -1.68 -8.98 -25.44
C ASP A 6 -3.14 -9.14 -25.01
N ASN A 7 -3.96 -9.74 -25.88
CA ASN A 7 -5.39 -9.99 -25.64
C ASN A 7 -5.64 -11.06 -24.55
N THR A 8 -4.65 -11.88 -24.21
CA THR A 8 -4.76 -12.89 -23.15
C THR A 8 -4.38 -12.36 -21.76
N ALA A 9 -3.77 -11.16 -21.70
CA ALA A 9 -3.27 -10.57 -20.46
C ALA A 9 -4.37 -10.39 -19.40
N LEU A 10 -5.59 -9.99 -19.80
CA LEU A 10 -6.73 -9.86 -18.88
C LEU A 10 -7.17 -11.20 -18.28
N ARG A 11 -7.11 -12.28 -19.07
CA ARG A 11 -7.47 -13.63 -18.62
C ARG A 11 -6.47 -14.17 -17.60
N ASN A 12 -5.19 -13.83 -17.76
CA ASN A 12 -4.10 -14.28 -16.90
C ASN A 12 -3.84 -13.37 -15.68
N TYR A 13 -4.35 -12.13 -15.69
CA TYR A 13 -4.19 -11.16 -14.60
C TYR A 13 -4.55 -11.70 -13.19
N PRO A 14 -5.61 -12.51 -12.98
CA PRO A 14 -5.93 -13.03 -11.66
C PRO A 14 -4.83 -13.90 -11.01
N GLN A 15 -3.90 -14.44 -11.80
CA GLN A 15 -2.76 -15.20 -11.28
C GLN A 15 -1.85 -14.34 -10.40
N LEU A 16 -1.73 -13.04 -10.72
CA LEU A 16 -0.90 -12.09 -9.99
C LEU A 16 -1.41 -11.86 -8.55
N PHE A 17 -2.71 -12.04 -8.28
CA PHE A 17 -3.29 -11.90 -6.94
C PHE A 17 -2.96 -13.05 -5.97
N LYS A 18 -2.25 -14.07 -6.45
CA LYS A 18 -1.69 -15.14 -5.61
C LYS A 18 -0.32 -14.79 -5.04
N GLU A 19 0.34 -13.76 -5.58
CA GLU A 19 1.63 -13.30 -5.09
C GLU A 19 1.47 -12.59 -3.74
N THR A 20 2.37 -12.88 -2.80
CA THR A 20 2.36 -12.23 -1.48
C THR A 20 2.95 -10.82 -1.56
N GLY A 21 3.78 -10.54 -2.57
CA GLY A 21 4.54 -9.29 -2.67
C GLY A 21 5.82 -9.26 -1.84
N LYS A 22 6.15 -10.37 -1.16
CA LYS A 22 7.38 -10.52 -0.38
C LYS A 22 8.62 -10.43 -1.30
N LEU A 23 9.73 -9.88 -0.78
CA LEU A 23 11.04 -9.79 -1.45
C LEU A 23 11.11 -8.93 -2.73
N MET A 24 10.26 -7.89 -2.88
CA MET A 24 10.25 -7.07 -4.11
C MET A 24 10.06 -7.96 -5.34
N SER A 25 8.95 -8.69 -5.37
CA SER A 25 8.62 -9.58 -6.48
C SER A 25 8.53 -8.77 -7.77
N ASP A 26 9.52 -8.96 -8.65
CA ASP A 26 9.55 -8.30 -9.95
C ASP A 26 8.49 -8.93 -10.86
N TYR A 27 7.35 -8.24 -11.00
CA TYR A 27 6.26 -8.70 -11.83
C TYR A 27 6.56 -8.58 -13.33
N LEU A 28 7.48 -7.69 -13.71
CA LEU A 28 7.87 -7.55 -15.11
C LEU A 28 8.58 -8.82 -15.60
N SER A 29 9.50 -9.37 -14.81
CA SER A 29 10.16 -10.64 -15.15
C SER A 29 9.25 -11.86 -14.98
N LYS A 30 8.36 -11.88 -13.98
CA LYS A 30 7.46 -13.02 -13.74
C LYS A 30 6.28 -13.13 -14.70
N TYR A 31 5.61 -12.01 -14.99
CA TYR A 31 4.33 -11.97 -15.71
C TYR A 31 4.39 -11.19 -17.02
N GLY A 32 5.54 -10.59 -17.33
CA GLY A 32 5.73 -9.80 -18.54
C GLY A 32 5.15 -8.39 -18.45
N PHE A 33 5.40 -7.64 -19.52
CA PHE A 33 5.08 -6.21 -19.60
C PHE A 33 3.56 -5.93 -19.54
N SER A 34 2.75 -6.69 -20.28
CA SER A 34 1.31 -6.44 -20.41
C SER A 34 0.56 -6.57 -19.08
N ILE A 35 0.78 -7.66 -18.34
CA ILE A 35 0.15 -7.92 -17.04
C ILE A 35 0.63 -6.89 -16.01
N THR A 36 1.92 -6.57 -16.02
CA THR A 36 2.50 -5.56 -15.11
C THR A 36 1.89 -4.17 -15.34
N MET A 37 1.78 -3.74 -16.61
CA MET A 37 1.16 -2.45 -16.95
C MET A 37 -0.32 -2.39 -16.56
N ILE A 38 -1.06 -3.50 -16.73
CA ILE A 38 -2.45 -3.60 -16.26
C ILE A 38 -2.51 -3.46 -14.74
N ASN A 39 -1.62 -4.15 -14.01
CA ASN A 39 -1.54 -4.07 -12.56
C ASN A 39 -1.27 -2.64 -12.08
N MET A 40 -0.27 -1.99 -12.67
CA MET A 40 0.10 -0.59 -12.38
C MET A 40 -1.07 0.37 -12.65
N GLY A 41 -1.82 0.15 -13.72
CA GLY A 41 -3.03 0.91 -14.03
C GLY A 41 -4.12 0.72 -12.97
N PHE A 42 -4.43 -0.53 -12.60
CA PHE A 42 -5.48 -0.81 -11.62
C PHE A 42 -5.13 -0.35 -10.21
N THR A 43 -3.88 -0.48 -9.76
CA THR A 43 -3.46 0.05 -8.45
C THR A 43 -3.43 1.57 -8.45
N GLY A 44 -3.06 2.21 -9.57
CA GLY A 44 -3.19 3.65 -9.76
C GLY A 44 -4.63 4.13 -9.67
N LEU A 45 -5.56 3.46 -10.38
CA LEU A 45 -6.99 3.76 -10.32
C LEU A 45 -7.58 3.50 -8.94
N LEU A 46 -7.14 2.46 -8.24
CA LEU A 46 -7.55 2.21 -6.85
C LEU A 46 -7.10 3.35 -5.92
N SER A 47 -5.88 3.83 -6.11
CA SER A 47 -5.30 4.92 -5.30
C SER A 47 -6.00 6.25 -5.59
N LEU A 48 -6.22 6.56 -6.87
CA LEU A 48 -6.98 7.74 -7.30
C LEU A 48 -8.42 7.67 -6.79
N GLY A 49 -9.07 6.51 -6.94
CA GLY A 49 -10.42 6.26 -6.47
C GLY A 49 -10.53 6.48 -4.96
N TYR A 50 -9.57 5.99 -4.17
CA TYR A 50 -9.53 6.26 -2.73
C TYR A 50 -9.49 7.77 -2.42
N VAL A 51 -8.60 8.52 -3.07
CA VAL A 51 -8.50 9.98 -2.87
C VAL A 51 -9.81 10.70 -3.19
N LEU A 52 -10.44 10.34 -4.31
CA LEU A 52 -11.70 10.95 -4.74
C LEU A 52 -12.86 10.56 -3.81
N LEU A 53 -12.92 9.31 -3.36
CA LEU A 53 -13.96 8.80 -2.47
C LEU A 53 -13.95 9.46 -1.10
N VAL A 54 -12.77 9.73 -0.55
CA VAL A 54 -12.67 10.47 0.71
C VAL A 54 -13.00 11.95 0.50
N GLY A 55 -12.87 12.49 -0.71
CA GLY A 55 -13.04 13.93 -0.97
C GLY A 55 -11.73 14.71 -0.76
N GLY A 56 -10.61 14.03 -0.98
CA GLY A 56 -9.28 14.58 -0.91
C GLY A 56 -8.93 15.49 -2.09
N LYS A 57 -8.03 16.44 -1.87
CA LYS A 57 -7.52 17.32 -2.93
C LYS A 57 -6.39 16.67 -3.70
N LEU A 58 -6.51 16.61 -5.02
CA LEU A 58 -5.42 16.24 -5.92
C LEU A 58 -4.45 17.42 -6.06
N ASN A 59 -3.44 17.44 -5.21
CA ASN A 59 -2.34 18.41 -5.24
C ASN A 59 -1.01 17.72 -5.61
N GLY A 60 0.07 18.49 -5.75
CA GLY A 60 1.39 17.97 -6.12
C GLY A 60 1.84 16.75 -5.29
N PRO A 61 1.86 16.82 -3.95
CA PRO A 61 2.21 15.68 -3.10
C PRO A 61 1.35 14.44 -3.31
N VAL A 62 0.02 14.59 -3.39
CA VAL A 62 -0.91 13.46 -3.57
C VAL A 62 -0.69 12.80 -4.94
N THR A 63 -0.56 13.59 -5.99
CA THR A 63 -0.29 13.07 -7.34
C THR A 63 1.07 12.34 -7.38
N GLY A 64 2.10 12.91 -6.75
CA GLY A 64 3.40 12.25 -6.60
C GLY A 64 3.28 10.91 -5.87
N ALA A 65 2.51 10.86 -4.78
CA ALA A 65 2.28 9.62 -4.04
C ALA A 65 1.54 8.58 -4.88
N ILE A 66 0.54 8.95 -5.69
CA ILE A 66 -0.14 8.03 -6.61
C ILE A 66 0.87 7.45 -7.62
N LEU A 67 1.73 8.28 -8.22
CA LEU A 67 2.76 7.82 -9.15
C LEU A 67 3.76 6.86 -8.49
N VAL A 68 4.10 7.09 -7.21
CA VAL A 68 4.92 6.17 -6.43
C VAL A 68 4.19 4.83 -6.23
N VAL A 69 2.89 4.84 -5.93
CA VAL A 69 2.11 3.60 -5.82
C VAL A 69 2.10 2.84 -7.15
N ILE A 70 1.88 3.54 -8.26
CA ILE A 70 1.92 2.97 -9.61
C ILE A 70 3.28 2.34 -9.89
N GLY A 71 4.38 3.05 -9.65
CA GLY A 71 5.74 2.55 -9.89
C GLY A 71 6.05 1.30 -9.07
N PHE A 72 5.80 1.32 -7.76
CA PHE A 72 6.04 0.17 -6.89
C PHE A 72 5.03 -0.97 -7.09
N SER A 73 3.97 -0.76 -7.87
CA SER A 73 3.04 -1.83 -8.26
C SER A 73 3.67 -2.86 -9.19
N ALA A 74 4.78 -2.54 -9.86
CA ALA A 74 5.57 -3.53 -10.58
C ALA A 74 6.39 -4.44 -9.64
N MET A 75 6.57 -4.05 -8.37
CA MET A 75 7.49 -4.68 -7.41
C MET A 75 6.75 -5.28 -6.20
N GLY A 76 5.69 -6.05 -6.44
CA GLY A 76 5.03 -6.81 -5.37
C GLY A 76 3.76 -6.18 -4.78
N LYS A 77 3.20 -5.11 -5.37
CA LYS A 77 1.88 -4.58 -4.96
C LYS A 77 0.82 -4.87 -6.01
N HIS A 78 -0.38 -5.21 -5.57
CA HIS A 78 -1.54 -5.42 -6.42
C HIS A 78 -2.82 -4.99 -5.69
N PRO A 79 -3.94 -4.73 -6.38
CA PRO A 79 -5.16 -4.21 -5.75
C PRO A 79 -5.59 -4.97 -4.48
N LYS A 80 -5.53 -6.31 -4.51
CA LYS A 80 -5.91 -7.15 -3.35
C LYS A 80 -5.06 -6.95 -2.08
N ASN A 81 -3.76 -6.64 -2.18
CA ASN A 81 -2.90 -6.41 -1.00
C ASN A 81 -2.78 -4.92 -0.64
N VAL A 82 -3.08 -4.02 -1.58
CA VAL A 82 -3.18 -2.56 -1.36
C VAL A 82 -4.48 -2.18 -0.64
N PHE A 83 -5.60 -2.78 -1.03
CA PHE A 83 -6.92 -2.47 -0.47
C PHE A 83 -7.02 -2.53 1.07
N PRO A 84 -6.53 -3.57 1.79
CA PRO A 84 -6.56 -3.59 3.25
C PRO A 84 -5.77 -2.43 3.88
N ILE A 85 -4.71 -1.96 3.22
CA ILE A 85 -3.90 -0.85 3.72
C ILE A 85 -4.69 0.47 3.64
N LEU A 86 -5.29 0.74 2.48
CA LEU A 86 -6.13 1.92 2.30
C LEU A 86 -7.31 1.92 3.29
N LEU A 87 -7.93 0.74 3.47
CA LEU A 87 -9.04 0.57 4.40
C LEU A 87 -8.60 0.80 5.86
N GLY A 88 -7.46 0.26 6.29
CA GLY A 88 -7.01 0.42 7.67
C GLY A 88 -6.61 1.86 8.01
N VAL A 89 -6.07 2.62 7.04
CA VAL A 89 -5.89 4.07 7.20
C VAL A 89 -7.24 4.79 7.25
N GLY A 90 -8.19 4.43 6.37
CA GLY A 90 -9.53 5.02 6.40
C GLY A 90 -10.26 4.80 7.73
N ILE A 91 -10.25 3.56 8.25
CA ILE A 91 -10.79 3.23 9.57
C ILE A 91 -10.06 4.03 10.65
N GLY A 92 -8.73 4.07 10.60
CA GLY A 92 -7.93 4.79 11.57
C GLY A 92 -8.15 6.30 11.58
N ALA A 93 -8.46 6.90 10.43
CA ALA A 93 -8.81 8.31 10.36
C ALA A 93 -10.14 8.59 11.06
N VAL A 94 -11.16 7.76 10.78
CA VAL A 94 -12.49 7.88 11.41
C VAL A 94 -12.42 7.66 12.92
N THR A 95 -11.75 6.60 13.39
CA THR A 95 -11.72 6.27 14.83
C THR A 95 -10.87 7.23 15.66
N LYS A 96 -9.83 7.84 15.06
CA LYS A 96 -8.95 8.80 15.74
C LYS A 96 -9.41 10.25 15.56
N ILE A 97 -10.58 10.46 14.94
CA ILE A 97 -11.19 11.77 14.71
C ILE A 97 -10.24 12.68 13.90
N TRP A 98 -9.57 12.10 12.91
CA TRP A 98 -8.74 12.82 11.95
C TRP A 98 -9.53 13.04 10.66
N ASN A 99 -9.33 14.20 10.05
CA ASN A 99 -9.99 14.50 8.80
C ASN A 99 -9.35 13.65 7.69
N ILE A 100 -10.10 12.67 7.20
CA ILE A 100 -9.66 11.72 6.18
C ILE A 100 -9.32 12.41 4.84
N ASN A 101 -9.73 13.67 4.65
CA ASN A 101 -9.54 14.45 3.44
C ASN A 101 -8.26 15.30 3.51
N ASP A 102 -7.62 15.35 4.68
CA ASP A 102 -6.37 16.06 4.86
C ASP A 102 -5.26 15.42 4.03
N THR A 103 -4.44 16.26 3.43
CA THR A 103 -3.32 15.80 2.60
C THR A 103 -2.37 14.90 3.38
N SER A 104 -2.10 15.20 4.66
CA SER A 104 -1.23 14.35 5.51
C SER A 104 -1.78 12.93 5.68
N ILE A 105 -3.09 12.78 5.88
CA ILE A 105 -3.76 11.48 6.06
C ILE A 105 -3.83 10.70 4.75
N ILE A 106 -4.10 11.40 3.63
CA ILE A 106 -4.06 10.80 2.30
C ILE A 106 -2.65 10.31 1.96
N LEU A 107 -1.61 11.10 2.26
CA LEU A 107 -0.23 10.68 2.07
C LEU A 107 0.12 9.45 2.93
N ALA A 108 -0.38 9.38 4.17
CA ALA A 108 -0.26 8.19 5.02
C ALA A 108 -0.95 6.97 4.39
N ALA A 109 -2.11 7.13 3.76
CA ALA A 109 -2.78 6.04 3.04
C ALA A 109 -1.96 5.54 1.85
N LEU A 110 -1.52 6.47 0.98
CA LEU A 110 -0.85 6.15 -0.27
C LEU A 110 0.56 5.60 -0.04
N PHE A 111 1.37 6.25 0.79
CA PHE A 111 2.71 5.75 1.11
C PHE A 111 2.67 4.55 2.06
N GLY A 112 1.66 4.45 2.92
CA GLY A 112 1.42 3.28 3.77
C GLY A 112 1.25 1.99 2.97
N THR A 113 0.91 2.05 1.67
CA THR A 113 0.88 0.88 0.77
C THR A 113 2.22 0.15 0.66
N SER A 114 3.33 0.72 1.14
CA SER A 114 4.57 -0.04 1.36
C SER A 114 4.39 -1.24 2.29
N LEU A 115 3.35 -1.25 3.14
CA LEU A 115 2.98 -2.34 4.03
C LEU A 115 2.15 -3.44 3.34
N ALA A 116 1.79 -3.27 2.06
CA ALA A 116 0.99 -4.24 1.31
C ALA A 116 1.54 -5.68 1.35
N PRO A 117 2.86 -5.94 1.34
CA PRO A 117 3.39 -7.30 1.51
C PRO A 117 2.99 -7.99 2.83
N LEU A 118 2.74 -7.23 3.92
CA LEU A 118 2.21 -7.81 5.16
C LEU A 118 0.79 -8.35 4.96
N ALA A 119 -0.03 -7.62 4.19
CA ALA A 119 -1.37 -8.06 3.85
C ALA A 119 -1.36 -9.28 2.91
N GLY A 120 -0.41 -9.32 1.97
CA GLY A 120 -0.24 -10.44 1.06
C GLY A 120 0.31 -11.70 1.74
N GLU A 121 1.26 -11.56 2.67
CA GLU A 121 1.87 -12.71 3.37
C GLU A 121 1.01 -13.23 4.52
N PHE A 122 0.47 -12.35 5.36
CA PHE A 122 -0.22 -12.73 6.60
C PHE A 122 -1.74 -12.52 6.55
N GLY A 123 -2.25 -12.03 5.43
CA GLY A 123 -3.68 -11.88 5.18
C GLY A 123 -4.23 -10.49 5.43
N PHE A 124 -5.48 -10.31 5.02
CA PHE A 124 -6.20 -9.03 4.97
C PHE A 124 -6.18 -8.27 6.31
N PHE A 125 -6.53 -8.95 7.41
CA PHE A 125 -6.63 -8.34 8.73
C PHE A 125 -5.29 -7.81 9.24
N VAL A 126 -4.19 -8.51 8.94
CA VAL A 126 -2.85 -8.07 9.35
C VAL A 126 -2.45 -6.79 8.63
N GLY A 127 -2.73 -6.70 7.32
CA GLY A 127 -2.54 -5.46 6.55
C GLY A 127 -3.35 -4.30 7.10
N LEU A 128 -4.61 -4.54 7.42
CA LEU A 128 -5.52 -3.56 8.00
C LEU A 128 -4.99 -3.03 9.34
N VAL A 129 -4.62 -3.91 10.26
CA VAL A 129 -4.07 -3.51 11.57
C VAL A 129 -2.72 -2.79 11.41
N ALA A 130 -1.83 -3.29 10.55
CA ALA A 130 -0.53 -2.66 10.32
C ALA A 130 -0.67 -1.22 9.79
N SER A 131 -1.58 -1.00 8.85
CA SER A 131 -1.85 0.32 8.29
C SER A 131 -2.57 1.26 9.27
N TYR A 132 -3.46 0.71 10.10
CA TYR A 132 -4.07 1.45 11.22
C TYR A 132 -3.01 1.97 12.19
N ILE A 133 -2.02 1.14 12.56
CA ILE A 133 -0.91 1.53 13.43
C ILE A 133 -0.01 2.55 12.71
N HIS A 134 0.31 2.29 11.44
CA HIS A 134 1.13 3.19 10.62
C HIS A 134 0.58 4.60 10.55
N LEU A 135 -0.74 4.76 10.44
CA LEU A 135 -1.37 6.06 10.48
C LEU A 135 -1.03 6.80 11.79
N SER A 136 -1.10 6.12 12.95
CA SER A 136 -0.68 6.73 14.23
C SER A 136 0.79 7.12 14.24
N VAL A 137 1.67 6.23 13.78
CA VAL A 137 3.12 6.47 13.77
C VAL A 137 3.44 7.67 12.88
N THR A 138 2.87 7.71 11.68
CA THR A 138 3.12 8.78 10.70
C THR A 138 2.79 10.16 11.24
N VAL A 139 1.64 10.33 11.91
CA VAL A 139 1.23 11.65 12.43
C VAL A 139 2.07 12.08 13.64
N ASN A 140 2.53 11.12 14.46
CA ASN A 140 3.26 11.43 15.69
C ASN A 140 4.78 11.54 15.50
N VAL A 141 5.37 10.84 14.53
CA VAL A 141 6.82 10.83 14.32
C VAL A 141 7.33 12.15 13.71
N VAL A 142 6.47 12.93 13.05
CA VAL A 142 6.82 14.24 12.49
C VAL A 142 7.40 15.17 13.56
N SER A 143 6.83 15.18 14.76
CA SER A 143 7.29 16.02 15.87
C SER A 143 8.65 15.55 16.40
N LEU A 144 8.91 14.25 16.42
CA LEU A 144 10.16 13.67 16.94
C LEU A 144 11.39 14.10 16.12
N HIS A 145 11.22 14.25 14.80
CA HIS A 145 12.30 14.71 13.92
C HIS A 145 12.15 16.18 13.52
N GLY A 146 11.23 16.94 14.14
CA GLY A 146 11.04 18.38 13.90
C GLY A 146 10.81 18.75 12.43
N GLY A 147 10.20 17.87 11.63
CA GLY A 147 10.02 18.10 10.19
C GLY A 147 11.27 17.94 9.31
N LEU A 148 12.44 17.59 9.87
CA LEU A 148 13.68 17.40 9.10
C LEU A 148 13.63 16.20 8.13
N ASN A 149 12.78 15.20 8.42
CA ASN A 149 12.56 14.08 7.53
C ASN A 149 11.40 14.34 6.57
N LEU A 150 11.74 14.75 5.35
CA LEU A 150 10.77 14.98 4.27
C LEU A 150 10.09 13.70 3.79
N TYR A 151 10.71 12.52 4.01
CA TYR A 151 10.15 11.21 3.69
C TYR A 151 9.58 10.51 4.94
N ASN A 152 8.85 11.27 5.76
CA ASN A 152 8.27 10.78 7.02
C ASN A 152 7.42 9.51 6.84
N ASN A 153 6.57 9.44 5.81
CA ASN A 153 5.69 8.28 5.60
C ASN A 153 6.48 6.98 5.39
N GLY A 154 7.52 7.00 4.55
CA GLY A 154 8.33 5.81 4.33
C GLY A 154 9.15 5.43 5.57
N PHE A 155 9.64 6.41 6.32
CA PHE A 155 10.31 6.18 7.59
C PHE A 155 9.36 5.55 8.62
N ALA A 156 8.16 6.10 8.80
CA ALA A 156 7.13 5.57 9.68
C ALA A 156 6.72 4.14 9.28
N SER A 157 6.53 3.87 7.98
CA SER A 157 6.31 2.51 7.47
C SER A 157 7.45 1.56 7.82
N GLY A 158 8.71 2.00 7.66
CA GLY A 158 9.89 1.22 8.02
C GLY A 158 9.91 0.83 9.50
N LEU A 159 9.61 1.78 10.39
CA LEU A 159 9.46 1.53 11.82
C LEU A 159 8.35 0.49 12.08
N VAL A 160 7.17 0.69 11.50
CA VAL A 160 6.03 -0.22 11.68
C VAL A 160 6.37 -1.64 11.25
N VAL A 161 7.02 -1.82 10.09
CA VAL A 161 7.47 -3.16 9.64
C VAL A 161 8.50 -3.75 10.58
N ALA A 162 9.50 -2.96 11.01
CA ALA A 162 10.58 -3.44 11.87
C ALA A 162 10.05 -4.01 13.20
N PHE A 163 8.99 -3.41 13.76
CA PHE A 163 8.34 -3.91 14.97
C PHE A 163 7.31 -5.01 14.69
N LEU A 164 6.40 -4.83 13.74
CA LEU A 164 5.29 -5.75 13.54
C LEU A 164 5.70 -7.06 12.88
N TYR A 165 6.59 -7.03 11.88
CA TYR A 165 6.97 -8.24 11.14
C TYR A 165 7.51 -9.38 12.05
N PRO A 166 8.48 -9.16 12.96
CA PRO A 166 8.98 -10.24 13.82
C PRO A 166 7.91 -10.79 14.77
N ILE A 167 7.02 -9.92 15.28
CA ILE A 167 5.90 -10.31 16.16
C ILE A 167 4.93 -11.21 15.39
N ILE A 168 4.39 -10.71 14.28
CA ILE A 168 3.41 -11.42 13.45
C ILE A 168 3.99 -12.76 12.97
N ARG A 169 5.24 -12.76 12.48
CA ARG A 169 5.91 -13.96 11.99
C ARG A 169 6.05 -15.02 13.10
N THR A 170 6.33 -14.61 14.33
CA THR A 170 6.48 -15.53 15.47
C THR A 170 5.14 -16.17 15.84
N PHE A 171 4.07 -15.38 15.94
CA PHE A 171 2.74 -15.91 16.24
C PHE A 171 2.19 -16.80 15.11
N SER A 172 2.34 -16.37 13.85
CA SER A 172 1.90 -17.16 12.69
C SER A 172 2.60 -18.52 12.63
N ARG A 173 3.91 -18.59 12.92
CA ARG A 173 4.64 -19.86 12.99
C ARG A 173 4.19 -20.78 14.14
N ARG A 174 3.64 -20.22 15.23
CA ARG A 174 3.11 -21.00 16.36
C ARG A 174 1.71 -21.54 16.09
N LEU A 175 0.88 -20.76 15.38
CA LEU A 175 -0.49 -21.16 15.03
C LEU A 175 -0.56 -22.20 13.90
N ASN A 176 0.45 -22.25 13.04
CA ASN A 176 0.55 -23.22 11.95
C ASN A 176 1.33 -24.50 12.34
N LYS A 177 1.63 -24.67 13.63
CA LYS A 177 2.16 -25.91 14.21
C LYS A 177 1.05 -26.60 14.98
#